data_AF-N9V104-F1
#
_entry.id   AF-N9V104-F1
#
_cell.length_a   1.000
_cell.length_b   1.000
_cell.length_c   1.000
_cell.angle_alpha   90.00
_cell.angle_beta   90.00
_cell.angle_gamma   90.00
#
_symmetry.space_group_name_H-M   'P 1'
#
loop_
_entity.id
_entity.type
_entity.pdbx_description
1 polymer ?
#
loop_
_entity_poly.entity_id
_entity_poly.type
_entity_poly.pdbx_seq_one_letter_code
_entity_poly.pdbx_strand_id
1 'polypeptide(L)'
;PAEKVKSKAIKGEIPTPTADGADQTVTVEVTYADGTKEDATVTIAYGEAKDAYVPEGQKVDVNKGEDPSAEAGIKNKDDLPEGTTYDWKTPVDTDTPGETIGTIVVTYPDGSKEEVEVTVNVVDTTPQATDTELYTAQGGVVNKPYGQTATNDEVIGVVTTDAPAEKIQSIVAVDAIPTTGQNQPVNVKVTYVDGTNDTVIVTVNYGLATDAYDPAGQAITVDKGSQPNAADGIANKADLPANTTYGWAAPVDTSTPGTTSGTIAGTSRESEIQSDQR
;
A
#
# COMPACT_ATOMS: atom_id res chain seq x y z
N PRO A 1 -81.37 -47.99 6.81
CA PRO A 1 -80.39 -49.11 6.82
C PRO A 1 -79.06 -48.62 7.41
N ALA A 2 -78.63 -49.17 8.55
CA ALA A 2 -77.34 -48.83 9.11
C ALA A 2 -76.26 -49.30 8.11
N GLU A 3 -75.59 -48.33 7.50
CA GLU A 3 -74.44 -48.54 6.64
C GLU A 3 -73.28 -49.01 7.54
N LYS A 4 -73.21 -50.32 7.76
CA LYS A 4 -72.24 -50.90 8.69
C LYS A 4 -70.93 -51.14 7.96
N VAL A 5 -70.20 -50.08 7.63
CA VAL A 5 -68.79 -50.22 7.25
C VAL A 5 -68.05 -50.85 8.45
N LYS A 6 -67.39 -51.98 8.22
CA LYS A 6 -66.62 -52.72 9.23
C LYS A 6 -65.19 -52.20 9.31
N SER A 7 -64.57 -51.91 8.17
CA SER A 7 -63.21 -51.36 8.09
C SER A 7 -62.97 -50.66 6.76
N LYS A 8 -62.01 -49.73 6.76
CA LYS A 8 -61.43 -49.14 5.57
C LYS A 8 -59.92 -49.36 5.63
N ALA A 9 -59.32 -49.76 4.52
CA ALA A 9 -57.87 -49.97 4.44
C ALA A 9 -57.34 -49.44 3.11
N ILE A 10 -56.22 -48.72 3.16
CA ILE A 10 -55.50 -48.32 1.94
C ILE A 10 -54.93 -49.58 1.30
N LYS A 11 -55.17 -49.74 0.00
CA LYS A 11 -54.54 -50.76 -0.83
C LYS A 11 -53.25 -50.20 -1.42
N GLY A 12 -52.12 -50.68 -0.92
CA GLY A 12 -50.79 -50.28 -1.40
C GLY A 12 -50.14 -49.16 -0.57
N GLU A 13 -49.09 -48.57 -1.12
CA GLU A 13 -48.40 -47.43 -0.50
C GLU A 13 -49.12 -46.12 -0.85
N ILE A 14 -49.02 -45.14 0.05
CA ILE A 14 -49.44 -43.78 -0.26
C ILE A 14 -48.39 -43.21 -1.21
N PRO A 15 -48.76 -42.75 -2.41
CA PRO A 15 -47.79 -42.24 -3.37
C PRO A 15 -47.08 -41.00 -2.82
N THR A 16 -45.78 -40.86 -3.07
CA THR A 16 -45.03 -39.63 -2.78
C THR A 16 -45.36 -38.54 -3.81
N PRO A 17 -45.31 -37.24 -3.46
CA PRO A 17 -45.53 -36.14 -4.42
C PRO A 17 -44.70 -36.30 -5.70
N THR A 18 -45.26 -35.96 -6.87
CA THR A 18 -44.57 -35.99 -8.16
C THR A 18 -43.99 -34.63 -8.52
N ALA A 19 -43.08 -34.62 -9.50
CA ALA A 19 -42.33 -33.42 -9.94
C ALA A 19 -43.15 -32.36 -10.70
N ASP A 20 -44.46 -32.49 -10.68
CA ASP A 20 -45.44 -31.66 -11.35
C ASP A 20 -46.61 -31.32 -10.42
N GLY A 21 -46.50 -31.66 -9.13
CA GLY A 21 -47.55 -31.42 -8.13
C GLY A 21 -48.88 -32.08 -8.50
N ALA A 22 -48.84 -33.12 -9.34
CA ALA A 22 -50.06 -33.70 -9.88
C ALA A 22 -50.86 -34.42 -8.78
N ASP A 23 -52.18 -34.26 -8.84
CA ASP A 23 -53.11 -35.06 -8.05
C ASP A 23 -52.85 -36.56 -8.29
N GLN A 24 -52.70 -37.31 -7.20
CA GLN A 24 -52.52 -38.75 -7.28
C GLN A 24 -53.72 -39.46 -6.69
N THR A 25 -53.93 -40.72 -7.08
CA THR A 25 -55.06 -41.50 -6.56
C THR A 25 -54.56 -42.68 -5.76
N VAL A 26 -55.23 -42.93 -4.64
CA VAL A 26 -55.02 -44.12 -3.83
C VAL A 26 -56.32 -44.92 -3.76
N THR A 27 -56.20 -46.24 -3.83
CA THR A 27 -57.34 -47.13 -3.69
C THR A 27 -57.56 -47.49 -2.23
N VAL A 28 -58.79 -47.38 -1.76
CA VAL A 28 -59.23 -47.74 -0.42
C VAL A 28 -60.21 -48.90 -0.53
N GLU A 29 -59.86 -50.04 0.07
CA GLU A 29 -60.79 -51.16 0.23
C GLU A 29 -61.71 -50.87 1.42
N VAL A 30 -63.00 -50.77 1.14
CA VAL A 30 -64.07 -50.67 2.13
C VAL A 30 -64.62 -52.07 2.36
N THR A 31 -64.56 -52.56 3.59
CA THR A 31 -65.17 -53.83 4.00
C THR A 31 -66.45 -53.54 4.78
N TYR A 32 -67.57 -54.09 4.34
CA TYR A 32 -68.86 -53.98 5.01
C TYR A 32 -69.07 -55.07 6.05
N ALA A 33 -70.03 -54.90 6.95
CA ALA A 33 -70.29 -55.83 8.05
C ALA A 33 -70.79 -57.21 7.60
N ASP A 34 -71.35 -57.31 6.39
CA ASP A 34 -71.72 -58.58 5.75
C ASP A 34 -70.52 -59.31 5.12
N GLY A 35 -69.33 -58.72 5.17
CA GLY A 35 -68.10 -59.27 4.63
C GLY A 35 -67.85 -58.92 3.16
N THR A 36 -68.76 -58.22 2.49
CA THR A 36 -68.54 -57.72 1.13
C THR A 36 -67.49 -56.61 1.13
N LYS A 37 -66.82 -56.45 -0.01
CA LYS A 37 -65.71 -55.51 -0.22
C LYS A 37 -65.94 -54.68 -1.47
N GLU A 38 -65.55 -53.42 -1.41
CA GLU A 38 -65.62 -52.48 -2.51
C GLU A 38 -64.35 -51.62 -2.52
N ASP A 39 -63.86 -51.28 -3.71
CA ASP A 39 -62.74 -50.39 -3.88
C ASP A 39 -63.24 -48.99 -4.21
N ALA A 40 -62.82 -48.01 -3.42
CA ALA A 40 -63.04 -46.59 -3.65
C ALA A 40 -61.72 -45.91 -3.99
N THR A 41 -61.72 -45.02 -4.96
CA THR A 41 -60.56 -44.18 -5.26
C THR A 41 -60.65 -42.87 -4.49
N VAL A 42 -59.54 -42.47 -3.87
CA VAL A 42 -59.39 -41.19 -3.20
C VAL A 42 -58.30 -40.41 -3.91
N THR A 43 -58.61 -39.18 -4.32
CA THR A 43 -57.62 -38.26 -4.86
C THR A 43 -56.89 -37.56 -3.70
N ILE A 44 -55.57 -37.59 -3.75
CA ILE A 44 -54.66 -36.85 -2.88
C ILE A 44 -54.11 -35.71 -3.72
N ALA A 45 -54.48 -34.48 -3.35
CA ALA A 45 -53.95 -33.28 -3.98
C ALA A 45 -52.61 -32.91 -3.32
N TYR A 46 -51.57 -32.78 -4.13
CA TYR A 46 -50.27 -32.29 -3.72
C TYR A 46 -50.12 -30.86 -4.25
N GLY A 47 -49.89 -29.87 -3.38
CA GLY A 47 -49.54 -28.52 -3.84
C GLY A 47 -48.09 -28.46 -4.33
N GLU A 48 -47.71 -27.41 -5.08
CA GLU A 48 -46.31 -27.19 -5.46
C GLU A 48 -45.50 -26.64 -4.27
N ALA A 49 -44.24 -27.04 -4.14
CA ALA A 49 -43.34 -26.60 -3.07
C ALA A 49 -43.11 -25.08 -3.12
N LYS A 50 -42.97 -24.49 -4.32
CA LYS A 50 -42.87 -23.03 -4.49
C LYS A 50 -44.05 -22.23 -3.90
N ASP A 51 -45.21 -22.86 -3.68
CA ASP A 51 -46.37 -22.19 -3.07
C ASP A 51 -46.32 -22.25 -1.53
N ALA A 52 -45.48 -23.13 -0.97
CA ALA A 52 -45.35 -23.37 0.47
C ALA A 52 -44.05 -22.80 1.07
N TYR A 53 -43.01 -22.61 0.26
CA TYR A 53 -41.70 -22.11 0.67
C TYR A 53 -41.41 -20.77 0.00
N VAL A 54 -40.59 -19.95 0.66
CA VAL A 54 -40.10 -18.67 0.11
C VAL A 54 -38.60 -18.61 0.35
N PRO A 55 -37.76 -18.76 -0.68
CA PRO A 55 -36.32 -18.70 -0.52
C PRO A 55 -35.87 -17.25 -0.27
N GLU A 56 -35.04 -17.06 0.75
CA GLU A 56 -34.51 -15.76 1.14
C GLU A 56 -33.09 -15.58 0.60
N GLY A 57 -32.89 -14.57 -0.24
CA GLY A 57 -31.56 -14.20 -0.74
C GLY A 57 -30.67 -13.58 0.34
N GLN A 58 -29.36 -13.76 0.21
CA GLN A 58 -28.33 -13.06 0.98
C GLN A 58 -27.14 -12.63 0.11
N LYS A 59 -26.38 -11.66 0.63
CA LYS A 59 -25.14 -11.20 0.00
C LYS A 59 -24.09 -12.30 0.02
N VAL A 60 -23.38 -12.46 -1.09
CA VAL A 60 -22.23 -13.37 -1.23
C VAL A 60 -20.97 -12.53 -1.44
N ASP A 61 -19.95 -12.73 -0.61
CA ASP A 61 -18.63 -12.14 -0.80
C ASP A 61 -17.69 -13.19 -1.42
N VAL A 62 -16.94 -12.81 -2.46
CA VAL A 62 -16.06 -13.70 -3.21
C VAL A 62 -14.80 -12.96 -3.64
N ASN A 63 -13.67 -13.63 -3.75
CA ASN A 63 -12.47 -12.98 -4.28
C ASN A 63 -12.54 -12.89 -5.81
N LYS A 64 -11.82 -11.92 -6.38
CA LYS A 64 -11.69 -11.78 -7.82
C LYS A 64 -11.20 -13.08 -8.48
N GLY A 65 -11.90 -13.54 -9.50
CA GLY A 65 -11.62 -14.74 -10.27
C GLY A 65 -12.04 -16.06 -9.61
N GLU A 66 -12.68 -16.03 -8.44
CA GLU A 66 -13.28 -17.22 -7.83
C GLU A 66 -14.74 -17.40 -8.30
N ASP A 67 -15.17 -18.66 -8.46
CA ASP A 67 -16.54 -19.00 -8.81
C ASP A 67 -17.42 -19.10 -7.53
N PRO A 68 -18.43 -18.23 -7.34
CA PRO A 68 -19.28 -18.27 -6.16
C PRO A 68 -20.29 -19.42 -6.26
N SER A 69 -20.52 -20.14 -5.15
CA SER A 69 -21.61 -21.12 -5.08
C SER A 69 -22.96 -20.40 -5.00
N ALA A 70 -23.93 -20.81 -5.83
CA ALA A 70 -25.30 -20.28 -5.79
C ALA A 70 -25.99 -20.57 -4.44
N GLU A 71 -25.72 -21.72 -3.83
CA GLU A 71 -26.26 -22.09 -2.51
C GLU A 71 -25.87 -21.08 -1.42
N ALA A 72 -24.66 -20.48 -1.51
CA ALA A 72 -24.21 -19.49 -0.54
C ALA A 72 -25.09 -18.22 -0.56
N GLY A 73 -25.80 -17.94 -1.66
CA GLY A 73 -26.73 -16.83 -1.76
C GLY A 73 -28.11 -17.09 -1.17
N ILE A 74 -28.42 -18.29 -0.67
CA ILE A 74 -29.70 -18.58 -0.02
C ILE A 74 -29.52 -18.68 1.50
N LYS A 75 -30.18 -17.78 2.22
CA LYS A 75 -30.07 -17.60 3.67
C LYS A 75 -30.77 -18.71 4.46
N ASN A 76 -31.96 -19.11 4.02
CA ASN A 76 -32.84 -20.08 4.70
C ASN A 76 -32.79 -21.48 4.06
N LYS A 77 -31.65 -21.86 3.45
CA LYS A 77 -31.50 -23.12 2.72
C LYS A 77 -31.79 -24.37 3.55
N ASP A 78 -31.57 -24.31 4.87
CA ASP A 78 -31.84 -25.41 5.80
C ASP A 78 -33.33 -25.56 6.14
N ASP A 79 -34.14 -24.53 5.84
CA ASP A 79 -35.61 -24.54 6.01
C ASP A 79 -36.33 -25.03 4.74
N LEU A 80 -35.61 -25.21 3.63
CA LEU A 80 -36.15 -25.69 2.36
C LEU A 80 -36.20 -27.24 2.33
N PRO A 81 -37.08 -27.84 1.51
CA PRO A 81 -37.19 -29.29 1.39
C PRO A 81 -35.85 -29.97 1.05
N GLU A 82 -35.61 -31.14 1.64
CA GLU A 82 -34.44 -31.96 1.32
C GLU A 82 -34.44 -32.34 -0.17
N GLY A 83 -33.31 -32.12 -0.86
CA GLY A 83 -33.18 -32.31 -2.30
C GLY A 83 -33.36 -31.04 -3.14
N THR A 84 -33.60 -29.89 -2.51
CA THR A 84 -33.59 -28.59 -3.19
C THR A 84 -32.18 -28.29 -3.73
N THR A 85 -32.09 -27.86 -4.99
CA THR A 85 -30.83 -27.48 -5.65
C THR A 85 -30.81 -26.00 -6.01
N TYR A 86 -29.60 -25.45 -6.16
CA TYR A 86 -29.36 -24.03 -6.39
C TYR A 86 -28.39 -23.86 -7.53
N ASP A 87 -28.82 -23.15 -8.58
CA ASP A 87 -28.00 -22.89 -9.75
C ASP A 87 -28.06 -21.41 -10.10
N TRP A 88 -26.95 -20.83 -10.56
CA TRP A 88 -26.99 -19.49 -11.15
C TRP A 88 -27.73 -19.54 -12.48
N LYS A 89 -28.69 -18.63 -12.68
CA LYS A 89 -29.40 -18.47 -13.95
C LYS A 89 -28.43 -18.12 -15.09
N THR A 90 -27.45 -17.28 -14.77
CA THR A 90 -26.31 -16.94 -15.62
C THR A 90 -25.05 -16.92 -14.74
N PRO A 91 -23.89 -17.37 -15.25
CA PRO A 91 -22.63 -17.26 -14.51
C PRO A 91 -22.39 -15.82 -14.04
N VAL A 92 -21.92 -15.66 -12.80
CA VAL A 92 -21.61 -14.35 -12.22
C VAL A 92 -20.21 -13.94 -12.67
N ASP A 93 -20.05 -12.71 -13.16
CA ASP A 93 -18.74 -12.14 -13.45
C ASP A 93 -18.01 -11.83 -12.13
N THR A 94 -16.90 -12.54 -11.89
CA THR A 94 -16.00 -12.29 -10.76
C THR A 94 -14.62 -11.80 -11.19
N ASP A 95 -14.42 -11.51 -12.48
CA ASP A 95 -13.16 -10.92 -12.97
C ASP A 95 -13.10 -9.41 -12.69
N THR A 96 -14.25 -8.78 -12.48
CA THR A 96 -14.38 -7.34 -12.19
C THR A 96 -14.71 -7.10 -10.71
N PRO A 97 -13.84 -6.43 -9.93
CA PRO A 97 -14.14 -6.09 -8.53
C PRO A 97 -15.33 -5.14 -8.40
N GLY A 98 -16.14 -5.34 -7.36
CA GLY A 98 -17.32 -4.53 -7.06
C GLY A 98 -18.57 -5.36 -6.82
N GLU A 99 -19.71 -4.67 -6.65
CA GLU A 99 -21.00 -5.33 -6.47
C GLU A 99 -21.67 -5.60 -7.82
N THR A 100 -22.14 -6.83 -8.00
CA THR A 100 -22.95 -7.28 -9.13
C THR A 100 -24.19 -8.00 -8.63
N ILE A 101 -25.21 -8.12 -9.47
CA ILE A 101 -26.44 -8.82 -9.14
C ILE A 101 -26.46 -10.15 -9.89
N GLY A 102 -26.67 -11.24 -9.16
CA GLY A 102 -26.89 -12.57 -9.70
C GLY A 102 -28.30 -13.05 -9.40
N THR A 103 -28.83 -13.93 -10.26
CA THR A 103 -30.11 -14.60 -10.05
C THR A 103 -29.87 -16.08 -9.81
N ILE A 104 -30.33 -16.58 -8.66
CA ILE A 104 -30.31 -18.00 -8.31
C ILE A 104 -31.64 -18.62 -8.70
N VAL A 105 -31.59 -19.75 -9.40
CA VAL A 105 -32.74 -20.62 -9.65
C VAL A 105 -32.74 -21.69 -8.57
N VAL A 106 -33.74 -21.62 -7.69
CA VAL A 106 -34.02 -22.64 -6.68
C VAL A 106 -34.90 -23.71 -7.33
N THR A 107 -34.46 -24.96 -7.36
CA THR A 107 -35.24 -26.09 -7.88
C THR A 107 -35.59 -27.05 -6.75
N TYR A 108 -36.88 -27.21 -6.47
CA TYR A 108 -37.37 -28.09 -5.43
C TYR A 108 -37.39 -29.56 -5.88
N PRO A 109 -37.50 -30.53 -4.95
CA PRO A 109 -37.60 -31.96 -5.29
C PRO A 109 -38.79 -32.31 -6.16
N ASP A 110 -39.87 -31.53 -6.06
CA ASP A 110 -41.06 -31.63 -6.90
C ASP A 110 -40.89 -30.89 -8.24
N GLY A 111 -39.68 -30.52 -8.65
CA GLY A 111 -39.40 -29.87 -9.93
C GLY A 111 -39.88 -28.43 -10.07
N SER A 112 -40.67 -27.92 -9.12
CA SER A 112 -41.09 -26.52 -9.07
C SER A 112 -39.88 -25.61 -8.82
N LYS A 113 -39.94 -24.35 -9.31
CA LYS A 113 -38.79 -23.44 -9.30
C LYS A 113 -39.15 -22.03 -8.89
N GLU A 114 -38.19 -21.37 -8.25
CA GLU A 114 -38.24 -19.94 -7.92
C GLU A 114 -36.92 -19.26 -8.30
N GLU A 115 -36.98 -17.95 -8.53
CA GLU A 115 -35.82 -17.12 -8.84
C GLU A 115 -35.58 -16.13 -7.70
N VAL A 116 -34.34 -16.07 -7.22
CA VAL A 116 -33.91 -15.20 -6.12
C VAL A 116 -32.79 -14.31 -6.61
N GLU A 117 -32.98 -12.99 -6.57
CA GLU A 117 -31.92 -12.03 -6.84
C GLU A 117 -31.05 -11.83 -5.60
N VAL A 118 -29.74 -11.87 -5.78
CA VAL A 118 -28.74 -11.66 -4.72
C VAL A 118 -27.63 -10.75 -5.18
N THR A 119 -27.05 -10.00 -4.25
CA THR A 119 -25.85 -9.22 -4.49
C THR A 119 -24.62 -10.09 -4.28
N VAL A 120 -23.75 -10.14 -5.28
CA VAL A 120 -22.41 -10.72 -5.17
C VAL A 120 -21.41 -9.57 -5.12
N ASN A 121 -20.56 -9.56 -4.10
CA ASN A 121 -19.50 -8.57 -3.94
C ASN A 121 -18.15 -9.23 -4.19
N VAL A 122 -17.52 -8.80 -5.27
CA VAL A 122 -16.23 -9.30 -5.75
C VAL A 122 -15.13 -8.42 -5.17
N VAL A 123 -14.29 -9.01 -4.32
CA VAL A 123 -13.20 -8.31 -3.64
C VAL A 123 -11.87 -8.61 -4.34
N ASP A 124 -11.16 -7.56 -4.77
CA ASP A 124 -9.78 -7.70 -5.21
C ASP A 124 -8.87 -7.65 -3.99
N THR A 125 -8.32 -8.80 -3.59
CA THR A 125 -7.37 -8.90 -2.48
C THR A 125 -5.93 -8.88 -2.97
N THR A 126 -5.67 -8.66 -4.27
CA THR A 126 -4.30 -8.57 -4.77
C THR A 126 -3.64 -7.30 -4.21
N PRO A 127 -2.48 -7.41 -3.53
CA PRO A 127 -1.76 -6.23 -3.08
C PRO A 127 -1.39 -5.38 -4.29
N GLN A 128 -1.85 -4.13 -4.30
CA GLN A 128 -1.40 -3.17 -5.30
C GLN A 128 0.05 -2.79 -4.98
N ALA A 129 0.94 -2.89 -5.96
CA ALA A 129 2.30 -2.40 -5.82
C ALA A 129 2.28 -0.91 -5.45
N THR A 130 3.07 -0.56 -4.44
CA THR A 130 3.21 0.82 -4.00
C THR A 130 4.06 1.62 -4.97
N ASP A 131 3.90 2.95 -4.97
CA ASP A 131 4.71 3.83 -5.83
C ASP A 131 6.22 3.69 -5.48
N THR A 132 6.57 3.42 -4.22
CA THR A 132 7.97 3.12 -3.81
C THR A 132 8.50 1.79 -4.34
N GLU A 133 7.63 0.82 -4.67
CA GLU A 133 8.04 -0.44 -5.32
C GLU A 133 8.14 -0.31 -6.85
N LEU A 134 7.41 0.65 -7.43
CA LEU A 134 7.33 0.86 -8.88
C LEU A 134 8.37 1.86 -9.40
N TYR A 135 8.72 2.84 -8.58
CA TYR A 135 9.59 3.94 -8.96
C TYR A 135 10.83 3.96 -8.08
N THR A 136 11.85 4.67 -8.55
CA THR A 136 13.08 4.89 -7.83
C THR A 136 13.47 6.35 -7.87
N ALA A 137 13.83 6.90 -6.71
CA ALA A 137 14.48 8.20 -6.61
C ALA A 137 16.01 8.07 -6.54
N GLN A 138 16.72 9.09 -7.00
CA GLN A 138 18.18 9.19 -6.88
C GLN A 138 18.57 10.59 -6.42
N GLY A 139 19.51 10.65 -5.48
CA GLY A 139 20.12 11.91 -5.05
C GLY A 139 21.29 12.30 -5.96
N GLY A 140 21.44 13.59 -6.19
CA GLY A 140 22.53 14.15 -6.96
C GLY A 140 23.65 14.76 -6.10
N VAL A 141 24.40 15.67 -6.72
CA VAL A 141 25.51 16.37 -6.07
C VAL A 141 25.33 17.87 -6.23
N VAL A 142 25.48 18.61 -5.13
CA VAL A 142 25.54 20.08 -5.12
C VAL A 142 26.95 20.50 -4.80
N ASN A 143 27.56 21.31 -5.68
CA ASN A 143 28.90 21.87 -5.45
C ASN A 143 28.81 23.38 -5.26
N LYS A 144 29.46 23.88 -4.21
CA LYS A 144 29.49 25.30 -3.86
C LYS A 144 30.94 25.78 -3.74
N PRO A 145 31.27 26.97 -4.26
CA PRO A 145 32.55 27.61 -3.97
C PRO A 145 32.73 27.85 -2.46
N TYR A 146 33.99 28.03 -2.04
CA TYR A 146 34.28 28.40 -0.66
C TYR A 146 33.50 29.66 -0.23
N GLY A 147 32.96 29.65 0.98
CA GLY A 147 32.23 30.77 1.58
C GLY A 147 30.79 30.95 1.07
N GLN A 148 30.34 30.14 0.11
CA GLN A 148 28.95 30.10 -0.34
C GLN A 148 28.16 29.04 0.43
N THR A 149 26.85 29.22 0.54
CA THR A 149 25.94 28.23 1.14
C THR A 149 25.03 27.60 0.08
N ALA A 150 24.65 26.34 0.29
CA ALA A 150 23.56 25.72 -0.47
C ALA A 150 22.19 26.10 0.10
N THR A 151 21.20 26.19 -0.79
CA THR A 151 19.79 26.42 -0.44
C THR A 151 19.02 25.11 -0.51
N ASN A 152 17.84 25.08 0.10
CA ASN A 152 16.94 23.93 0.01
C ASN A 152 16.58 23.61 -1.44
N ASP A 153 16.25 24.61 -2.25
CA ASP A 153 15.85 24.43 -3.64
C ASP A 153 16.95 23.80 -4.51
N GLU A 154 18.21 24.15 -4.26
CA GLU A 154 19.34 23.53 -4.95
C GLU A 154 19.57 22.08 -4.53
N VAL A 155 19.35 21.76 -3.25
CA VAL A 155 19.48 20.39 -2.73
C VAL A 155 18.36 19.49 -3.27
N ILE A 156 17.10 19.92 -3.21
CA ILE A 156 15.99 19.12 -3.75
C ILE A 156 16.00 19.10 -5.28
N GLY A 157 16.53 20.15 -5.92
CA GLY A 157 16.57 20.28 -7.38
C GLY A 157 17.53 19.30 -8.07
N VAL A 158 18.44 18.67 -7.34
CA VAL A 158 19.31 17.60 -7.87
C VAL A 158 18.78 16.19 -7.62
N VAL A 159 17.60 16.06 -7.00
CA VAL A 159 16.92 14.77 -6.86
C VAL A 159 16.13 14.45 -8.12
N THR A 160 16.31 13.24 -8.64
CA THR A 160 15.59 12.73 -9.81
C THR A 160 14.77 11.51 -9.45
N THR A 161 13.68 11.25 -10.18
CA THR A 161 12.91 10.02 -10.09
C THR A 161 12.34 9.67 -11.47
N ASP A 162 12.10 8.39 -11.72
CA ASP A 162 11.38 7.88 -12.88
C ASP A 162 9.86 7.92 -12.72
N ALA A 163 9.35 8.34 -11.55
CA ALA A 163 7.93 8.52 -11.31
C ALA A 163 7.32 9.63 -12.20
N PRO A 164 6.12 9.42 -12.76
CA PRO A 164 5.34 10.47 -13.40
C PRO A 164 5.06 11.63 -12.43
N ALA A 165 4.99 12.87 -12.94
CA ALA A 165 4.86 14.06 -12.10
C ALA A 165 3.58 14.05 -11.23
N GLU A 166 2.49 13.50 -11.74
CA GLU A 166 1.21 13.35 -11.04
C GLU A 166 1.25 12.34 -9.88
N LYS A 167 2.29 11.49 -9.80
CA LYS A 167 2.51 10.57 -8.70
C LYS A 167 3.36 11.16 -7.58
N ILE A 168 4.01 12.30 -7.81
CA ILE A 168 4.88 12.95 -6.83
C ILE A 168 4.05 13.91 -5.99
N GLN A 169 3.97 13.66 -4.69
CA GLN A 169 3.30 14.56 -3.75
C GLN A 169 4.24 15.68 -3.27
N SER A 170 5.48 15.35 -2.89
CA SER A 170 6.45 16.34 -2.43
C SER A 170 7.88 15.82 -2.46
N ILE A 171 8.84 16.74 -2.57
CA ILE A 171 10.28 16.48 -2.40
C ILE A 171 10.80 17.48 -1.37
N VAL A 172 11.36 17.00 -0.26
CA VAL A 172 11.79 17.85 0.85
C VAL A 172 13.12 17.38 1.44
N ALA A 173 14.04 18.29 1.74
CA ALA A 173 15.18 17.97 2.59
C ALA A 173 14.68 17.71 4.01
N VAL A 174 15.13 16.61 4.63
CA VAL A 174 14.72 16.25 6.00
C VAL A 174 15.79 16.59 7.03
N ASP A 175 17.03 16.84 6.58
CA ASP A 175 18.15 17.25 7.42
C ASP A 175 18.49 18.74 7.26
N ALA A 176 19.21 19.28 8.24
CA ALA A 176 19.83 20.60 8.11
C ALA A 176 20.92 20.57 7.03
N ILE A 177 20.92 21.59 6.17
CA ILE A 177 21.92 21.69 5.10
C ILE A 177 23.25 22.17 5.71
N PRO A 178 24.35 21.40 5.53
CA PRO A 178 25.67 21.78 6.01
C PRO A 178 26.13 23.06 5.31
N THR A 179 26.95 23.89 5.96
CA THR A 179 27.43 25.16 5.39
C THR A 179 28.89 25.14 4.94
N THR A 180 29.64 24.09 5.29
CA THR A 180 31.06 23.88 4.98
C THR A 180 31.34 22.38 4.88
N GLY A 181 32.54 21.99 4.45
CA GLY A 181 32.96 20.59 4.35
C GLY A 181 32.77 19.95 2.97
N GLN A 182 33.47 18.84 2.75
CA GLN A 182 33.34 18.00 1.55
C GLN A 182 32.56 16.73 1.88
N ASN A 183 31.89 16.18 0.86
CA ASN A 183 31.11 14.95 0.91
C ASN A 183 30.06 14.92 2.03
N GLN A 184 29.41 16.06 2.28
CA GLN A 184 28.44 16.16 3.36
C GLN A 184 27.10 15.57 2.88
N PRO A 185 26.54 14.55 3.56
CA PRO A 185 25.28 13.94 3.17
C PRO A 185 24.09 14.79 3.65
N VAL A 186 23.09 14.94 2.80
CA VAL A 186 21.78 15.50 3.15
C VAL A 186 20.70 14.54 2.71
N ASN A 187 19.88 14.03 3.64
CA ASN A 187 18.76 13.18 3.26
C ASN A 187 17.63 14.03 2.68
N VAL A 188 17.09 13.58 1.54
CA VAL A 188 15.94 14.15 0.88
C VAL A 188 14.87 13.08 0.74
N LYS A 189 13.65 13.41 1.16
CA LYS A 189 12.49 12.53 1.12
C LYS A 189 11.62 12.87 -0.09
N VAL A 190 11.38 11.89 -0.95
CA VAL A 190 10.42 11.95 -2.06
C VAL A 190 9.16 11.22 -1.59
N THR A 191 8.06 11.94 -1.42
CA THR A 191 6.77 11.36 -1.02
C THR A 191 5.85 11.25 -2.21
N TYR A 192 5.26 10.07 -2.41
CA TYR A 192 4.32 9.78 -3.48
C TYR A 192 2.87 10.04 -3.04
N VAL A 193 1.96 10.14 -4.00
CA VAL A 193 0.53 10.40 -3.73
C VAL A 193 -0.13 9.28 -2.93
N ASP A 194 0.35 8.05 -3.06
CA ASP A 194 -0.11 6.90 -2.25
C ASP A 194 0.38 6.94 -0.79
N GLY A 195 1.16 7.95 -0.41
CA GLY A 195 1.75 8.16 0.92
C GLY A 195 3.05 7.41 1.17
N THR A 196 3.47 6.54 0.25
CA THR A 196 4.79 5.88 0.32
C THR A 196 5.89 6.87 -0.04
N ASN A 197 7.15 6.51 0.24
CA ASN A 197 8.27 7.43 0.04
C ASN A 197 9.61 6.72 -0.12
N ASP A 198 10.46 7.35 -0.93
CA ASP A 198 11.89 7.11 -0.98
C ASP A 198 12.65 8.14 -0.13
N THR A 199 13.76 7.71 0.46
CA THR A 199 14.75 8.62 1.05
C THR A 199 16.09 8.44 0.35
N VAL A 200 16.58 9.52 -0.26
CA VAL A 200 17.83 9.52 -1.02
C VAL A 200 18.84 10.47 -0.39
N ILE A 201 20.12 10.20 -0.62
CA ILE A 201 21.22 11.04 -0.14
C ILE A 201 21.65 11.97 -1.26
N VAL A 202 21.56 13.28 -1.01
CA VAL A 202 22.23 14.30 -1.82
C VAL A 202 23.57 14.62 -1.18
N THR A 203 24.64 14.63 -1.99
CA THR A 203 25.98 14.99 -1.51
C THR A 203 26.24 16.47 -1.76
N VAL A 204 26.57 17.21 -0.70
CA VAL A 204 26.93 18.63 -0.78
C VAL A 204 28.44 18.79 -0.56
N ASN A 205 29.10 19.50 -1.47
CA ASN A 205 30.53 19.80 -1.39
C ASN A 205 30.76 21.31 -1.39
N TYR A 206 31.59 21.78 -0.45
CA TYR A 206 32.08 23.15 -0.39
C TYR A 206 33.56 23.20 -0.78
N GLY A 207 33.90 24.17 -1.63
CA GLY A 207 35.29 24.43 -2.05
C GLY A 207 36.17 24.82 -0.87
N LEU A 208 37.47 24.60 -0.98
CA LEU A 208 38.43 24.87 0.09
C LEU A 208 38.92 26.32 0.06
N ALA A 209 39.29 26.85 1.22
CA ALA A 209 39.92 28.16 1.32
C ALA A 209 41.23 28.23 0.51
N THR A 210 41.96 27.12 0.42
CA THR A 210 43.21 27.01 -0.35
C THR A 210 43.01 27.15 -1.85
N ASP A 211 41.82 26.86 -2.36
CA ASP A 211 41.51 27.02 -3.79
C ASP A 211 41.03 28.44 -4.11
N ALA A 212 40.52 29.15 -3.10
CA ALA A 212 39.95 30.48 -3.24
C ALA A 212 40.93 31.63 -2.92
N TYR A 213 41.94 31.38 -2.07
CA TYR A 213 42.87 32.40 -1.59
C TYR A 213 44.33 31.97 -1.74
N ASP A 214 45.16 32.89 -2.25
CA ASP A 214 46.61 32.73 -2.36
C ASP A 214 47.32 33.76 -1.44
N PRO A 215 47.95 33.34 -0.33
CA PRO A 215 48.62 34.27 0.58
C PRO A 215 49.93 34.80 0.00
N ALA A 216 50.04 36.12 -0.11
CA ALA A 216 51.23 36.81 -0.58
C ALA A 216 52.14 37.19 0.59
N GLY A 217 53.41 36.76 0.54
CA GLY A 217 54.40 37.13 1.54
C GLY A 217 54.97 38.55 1.35
N GLN A 218 55.43 39.16 2.44
CA GLN A 218 56.22 40.40 2.42
C GLN A 218 57.39 40.35 3.40
N ALA A 219 58.40 41.16 3.11
CA ALA A 219 59.52 41.35 4.03
C ALA A 219 59.08 42.16 5.25
N ILE A 220 59.59 41.77 6.42
CA ILE A 220 59.38 42.48 7.69
C ILE A 220 60.73 42.76 8.35
N THR A 221 60.83 43.89 9.04
CA THR A 221 62.04 44.31 9.76
C THR A 221 61.76 44.24 11.26
N VAL A 222 62.64 43.59 12.00
CA VAL A 222 62.56 43.47 13.47
C VAL A 222 63.91 43.77 14.11
N ASP A 223 63.88 44.20 15.37
CA ASP A 223 65.09 44.40 16.16
C ASP A 223 65.81 43.09 16.45
N LYS A 224 67.14 43.15 16.58
CA LYS A 224 67.99 42.00 16.89
C LYS A 224 67.48 41.25 18.12
N GLY A 225 67.28 39.94 17.99
CA GLY A 225 66.82 39.05 19.06
C GLY A 225 65.31 39.09 19.32
N SER A 226 64.52 39.85 18.55
CA SER A 226 63.06 39.87 18.66
C SER A 226 62.42 38.76 17.82
N GLN A 227 61.30 38.21 18.29
CA GLN A 227 60.51 37.24 17.53
C GLN A 227 59.52 37.96 16.61
N PRO A 228 59.62 37.82 15.28
CA PRO A 228 58.68 38.46 14.35
C PRO A 228 57.28 37.84 14.44
N ASN A 229 56.23 38.67 14.36
CA ASN A 229 54.86 38.20 14.20
C ASN A 229 54.64 37.67 12.78
N ALA A 230 54.25 36.40 12.64
CA ALA A 230 54.03 35.78 11.34
C ALA A 230 52.95 36.50 10.51
N ALA A 231 51.93 37.07 11.16
CA ALA A 231 50.86 37.76 10.46
C ALA A 231 51.32 39.04 9.74
N ASP A 232 52.38 39.70 10.24
CA ASP A 232 52.91 40.92 9.63
C ASP A 232 53.70 40.62 8.35
N GLY A 233 54.11 39.36 8.16
CA GLY A 233 54.77 38.87 6.96
C GLY A 233 53.83 38.52 5.81
N ILE A 234 52.51 38.75 5.94
CA ILE A 234 51.53 38.51 4.88
C ILE A 234 51.00 39.85 4.35
N ALA A 235 51.26 40.12 3.07
CA ALA A 235 50.94 41.38 2.39
C ALA A 235 49.45 41.57 2.19
N ASN A 236 48.76 40.53 1.74
CA ASN A 236 47.32 40.54 1.46
C ASN A 236 46.51 40.01 2.64
N LYS A 237 46.97 40.24 3.89
CA LYS A 237 46.31 39.74 5.10
C LYS A 237 44.83 40.13 5.16
N ALA A 238 44.49 41.34 4.73
CA ALA A 238 43.12 41.85 4.74
C ALA A 238 42.19 41.15 3.73
N ASP A 239 42.75 40.48 2.72
CA ASP A 239 41.98 39.76 1.69
C ASP A 239 41.73 38.29 2.08
N LEU A 240 42.39 37.79 3.13
CA LEU A 240 42.24 36.43 3.62
C LEU A 240 41.02 36.29 4.57
N PRO A 241 40.47 35.08 4.73
CA PRO A 241 39.36 34.84 5.65
C PRO A 241 39.62 35.37 7.07
N ALA A 242 38.59 35.92 7.72
CA ALA A 242 38.73 36.57 9.04
C ALA A 242 39.30 35.65 10.15
N ASN A 243 39.11 34.33 10.01
CA ASN A 243 39.60 33.32 10.94
C ASN A 243 40.93 32.67 10.50
N THR A 244 41.65 33.27 9.54
CA THR A 244 42.97 32.79 9.15
C THR A 244 43.95 33.01 10.31
N THR A 245 44.61 31.92 10.70
CA THR A 245 45.69 31.94 11.68
C THR A 245 47.04 31.92 10.97
N TYR A 246 48.03 32.59 11.54
CA TYR A 246 49.37 32.73 10.95
C TYR A 246 50.42 32.22 11.93
N GLY A 247 51.29 31.32 11.47
CA GLY A 247 52.42 30.81 12.24
C GLY A 247 53.65 30.61 11.37
N TRP A 248 54.84 30.74 11.96
CA TRP A 248 56.07 30.35 11.28
C TRP A 248 56.18 28.83 11.21
N ALA A 249 56.47 28.28 10.04
CA ALA A 249 56.67 26.85 9.86
C ALA A 249 57.89 26.32 10.63
N ALA A 250 58.88 27.20 10.90
CA ALA A 250 60.03 26.95 11.75
C ALA A 250 60.40 28.22 12.53
N PRO A 251 61.06 28.10 13.70
CA PRO A 251 61.56 29.27 14.44
C PRO A 251 62.47 30.14 13.57
N VAL A 252 62.26 31.46 13.60
CA VAL A 252 63.09 32.42 12.88
C VAL A 252 64.22 32.89 13.79
N ASP A 253 65.48 32.70 13.37
CA ASP A 253 66.65 33.22 14.09
C ASP A 253 66.92 34.68 13.71
N THR A 254 66.79 35.57 14.68
CA THR A 254 67.05 37.02 14.56
C THR A 254 68.26 37.47 15.39
N SER A 255 69.08 36.53 15.88
CA SER A 255 70.25 36.81 16.71
C SER A 255 71.42 37.42 15.92
N THR A 256 71.43 37.27 14.59
CA THR A 256 72.46 37.81 13.69
C THR A 256 71.83 38.80 12.70
N PRO A 257 72.32 40.05 12.57
CA PRO A 257 71.83 41.00 11.58
C PRO A 257 72.06 40.51 10.15
N GLY A 258 71.02 40.52 9.31
CA GLY A 258 71.04 40.06 7.92
C GLY A 258 69.64 39.74 7.41
N THR A 259 69.54 39.34 6.14
CA THR A 259 68.28 38.86 5.55
C THR A 259 68.12 37.36 5.83
N THR A 260 67.07 36.99 6.56
CA THR A 260 66.69 35.59 6.80
C THR A 260 65.33 35.33 6.13
N SER A 261 65.22 34.23 5.39
CA SER A 261 63.94 33.80 4.80
C SER A 261 63.21 32.83 5.74
N GLY A 262 61.90 33.00 5.91
CA GLY A 262 61.04 32.09 6.66
C GLY A 262 59.77 31.76 5.88
N THR A 263 59.20 30.58 6.13
CA THR A 263 57.91 30.17 5.55
C THR A 263 56.80 30.38 6.58
N ILE A 264 55.73 31.07 6.19
CA ILE A 264 54.54 31.24 7.02
C ILE A 264 53.53 30.16 6.61
N ALA A 265 53.06 29.38 7.57
CA ALA A 265 51.93 28.47 7.40
C ALA A 265 50.64 29.18 7.86
N GLY A 266 49.64 29.21 6.98
CA GLY A 266 48.30 29.69 7.30
C GLY A 266 47.33 28.53 7.40
N THR A 267 46.46 28.53 8.41
CA THR A 267 45.28 27.63 8.43
C THR A 267 44.02 28.43 8.68
N SER A 268 43.02 28.20 7.83
CA SER A 268 41.64 28.67 8.05
C SER A 268 40.85 27.46 8.53
N ARG A 269 40.38 27.49 9.79
CA ARG A 269 39.56 26.40 10.33
C ARG A 269 38.19 26.44 9.67
N GLU A 270 37.74 25.31 9.12
CA GLU A 270 36.31 25.09 8.94
C GLU A 270 35.67 25.09 10.33
N SER A 271 34.54 25.78 10.49
CA SER A 271 33.79 25.72 11.73
C SER A 271 33.23 24.30 11.88
N GLU A 272 33.92 23.43 12.62
CA GLU A 272 33.33 22.20 13.15
C GLU A 272 32.21 22.60 14.11
N ILE A 273 30.99 22.67 13.60
CA ILE A 273 29.81 22.58 14.45
C ILE A 273 29.73 21.10 14.82
N GLN A 274 30.25 20.75 16.01
CA GLN A 274 30.00 19.48 16.64
C GLN A 274 28.48 19.25 16.66
N SER A 275 28.02 18.22 15.95
CA SER A 275 26.69 17.66 16.13
C SER A 275 26.64 16.98 17.49
N ASP A 276 26.41 17.77 18.54
CA ASP A 276 25.94 17.24 19.81
C ASP A 276 24.47 16.84 19.58
N GLN A 277 24.24 15.57 19.25
CA GLN A 277 22.92 14.97 19.20
C GLN A 277 22.86 13.85 20.25
N ARG A 278 22.16 14.17 21.34
CA ARG A 278 21.56 13.21 22.28
C ARG A 278 20.26 12.66 21.71
#